data_AF-A0A925HUV0-F1
#
_entry.id   AF-A0A925HUV0-F1
#
_cell.length_a   1.000
_cell.length_b   1.000
_cell.length_c   1.000
_cell.angle_alpha   90.00
_cell.angle_beta   90.00
_cell.angle_gamma   90.00
#
_symmetry.space_group_name_H-M   'P 1'
#
loop_
_entity.id
_entity.type
_entity.pdbx_description
1 polymer ?
#
loop_
_entity_poly.entity_id
_entity_poly.type
_entity_poly.pdbx_seq_one_letter_code
_entity_poly.pdbx_strand_id
1 'polypeptide(L)' 'DASLGESIGQNWLAVLQGLTLMFKTGIFIFVFIWIRWTIPRFRYDQLMNLGWKTLIPLSLINMLVTAAVVLFLKK' A
#
# COMPACT_ATOMS: atom_id res chain seq x y z
N ASP A 1 3.72 26.29 32.30
CA ASP A 1 3.92 26.63 30.87
C ASP A 1 4.40 25.45 30.02
N ALA A 2 4.78 24.31 30.62
CA ALA A 2 5.17 23.10 29.91
C ALA A 2 4.00 22.35 29.24
N SER A 3 2.79 22.42 29.80
CA SER A 3 1.60 21.74 29.26
C SER A 3 1.13 22.32 27.91
N LEU A 4 1.30 23.63 27.70
CA LEU A 4 1.02 24.29 26.43
C LEU A 4 2.03 23.85 25.36
N GLY A 5 3.31 23.70 25.72
CA GLY A 5 4.34 23.19 24.80
C GLY A 5 4.12 21.74 24.37
N GLU A 6 3.70 20.88 25.30
CA GLU A 6 3.42 19.46 25.03
C GLU A 6 2.16 19.28 24.15
N SER A 7 1.10 20.05 24.42
CA SER A 7 -0.13 20.05 23.60
C SER A 7 0.08 20.64 22.21
N ILE A 8 0.90 21.68 22.06
CA ILE A 8 1.31 22.20 20.73
C ILE A 8 2.08 21.13 19.95
N GLY A 9 3.00 20.42 20.60
CA GLY A 9 3.75 19.31 19.98
C GLY A 9 2.82 18.19 19.49
N GLN A 10 1.88 17.75 20.32
CA GLN A 10 0.92 16.71 19.96
C GLN A 10 -0.02 17.13 18.81
N ASN A 11 -0.51 18.37 18.82
CA ASN A 11 -1.35 18.91 17.75
C ASN A 11 -0.60 18.99 16.42
N TRP A 12 0.67 19.40 16.44
CA TRP A 12 1.50 19.48 15.23
C TRP A 12 1.78 18.10 14.64
N LEU A 13 2.06 17.10 15.49
CA LEU A 13 2.22 15.72 15.06
C LEU A 13 0.93 15.15 14.42
N ALA A 14 -0.24 15.47 14.99
CA ALA A 14 -1.53 15.04 14.42
C ALA A 14 -1.79 15.67 13.05
N VAL A 15 -1.47 16.96 12.88
CA VAL A 15 -1.60 17.65 11.58
C VAL A 15 -0.64 17.05 10.54
N LEU A 16 0.61 16.78 10.92
CA LEU A 16 1.59 16.15 10.02
C LEU A 16 1.16 14.74 9.59
N GLN A 17 0.61 13.94 10.50
CA GLN A 17 0.04 12.62 10.17
C GLN A 17 -1.14 12.75 9.21
N GLY A 18 -2.06 13.68 9.47
CA GLY A 18 -3.20 13.96 8.59
C GLY A 18 -2.76 14.38 7.19
N LEU A 19 -1.82 15.32 7.09
CA LEU A 19 -1.27 15.78 5.81
C LEU A 19 -0.55 14.66 5.05
N THR A 20 0.22 13.84 5.75
CA THR A 20 0.92 12.69 5.15
C THR A 20 -0.07 11.70 4.56
N LEU A 21 -1.16 11.40 5.27
CA LEU A 21 -2.23 10.51 4.78
C LEU A 21 -2.93 11.08 3.55
N MET A 22 -3.28 12.38 3.59
CA MET A 22 -3.93 13.06 2.47
C MET A 22 -3.02 13.09 1.23
N PHE A 23 -1.74 13.36 1.42
CA PHE A 23 -0.76 13.35 0.34
C PHE A 23 -0.59 11.96 -0.27
N LYS A 24 -0.46 10.92 0.55
CA LYS A 24 -0.33 9.53 0.08
C LYS A 24 -1.58 9.10 -0.70
N THR A 25 -2.76 9.46 -0.22
CA THR A 25 -4.05 9.21 -0.90
C THR A 25 -4.13 9.96 -2.23
N GLY A 26 -3.72 11.24 -2.25
CA GLY A 26 -3.67 12.04 -3.48
C GLY A 26 -2.78 11.44 -4.55
N ILE A 27 -1.60 10.93 -4.17
CA ILE A 27 -0.70 10.20 -5.08
C ILE A 27 -1.39 8.95 -5.65
N PHE A 28 -2.06 8.15 -4.81
CA PHE A 28 -2.78 6.97 -5.31
C PHE A 28 -3.85 7.34 -6.32
N ILE A 29 -4.65 8.38 -6.05
CA ILE A 29 -5.68 8.86 -6.98
C ILE A 29 -5.05 9.31 -8.31
N PHE A 30 -3.96 10.08 -8.24
CA PHE A 30 -3.22 10.51 -9.43
C PHE A 30 -2.72 9.31 -10.25
N VAL A 31 -2.16 8.29 -9.59
CA VAL A 31 -1.72 7.05 -10.25
C VAL A 31 -2.90 6.33 -10.91
N PHE A 32 -4.06 6.23 -10.26
CA PHE A 32 -5.25 5.60 -10.87
C PHE A 32 -5.74 6.34 -12.12
N ILE A 33 -5.76 7.67 -12.10
CA ILE A 33 -6.13 8.48 -13.27
C ILE A 33 -5.10 8.30 -14.38
N TRP A 34 -3.81 8.32 -14.04
CA TRP A 34 -2.72 8.14 -15.00
C TRP A 34 -2.76 6.76 -15.67
N ILE A 35 -2.93 5.69 -14.89
CA ILE A 35 -3.08 4.32 -15.38
C ILE A 35 -4.25 4.21 -16.38
N ARG A 36 -5.38 4.86 -16.09
CA ARG A 36 -6.53 4.90 -17.00
C ARG A 36 -6.18 5.55 -18.35
N TRP A 37 -5.31 6.56 -18.36
CA TRP A 37 -4.85 7.21 -19.59
C TRP A 37 -3.77 6.40 -20.33
N THR A 38 -2.97 5.60 -19.63
CA THR A 38 -1.88 4.81 -20.23
C THR A 38 -2.33 3.45 -20.77
N ILE A 39 -3.43 2.86 -20.27
CA ILE A 39 -3.88 1.52 -20.67
C ILE A 39 -4.83 1.56 -21.89
N PRO A 40 -4.42 1.06 -23.07
CA PRO A 40 -5.29 0.91 -24.23
C PRO A 40 -6.02 -0.44 -24.15
N ARG A 41 -7.26 -0.47 -23.63
CA ARG A 41 -8.19 -1.62 -23.57
C ARG A 41 -7.56 -3.03 -23.47
N PHE A 42 -7.46 -3.57 -22.25
CA PHE A 42 -7.14 -4.98 -22.05
C PHE A 42 -8.35 -5.89 -22.33
N ARG A 43 -8.08 -7.07 -22.92
CA ARG A 43 -9.11 -8.11 -23.12
C ARG A 43 -9.34 -8.89 -21.82
N TYR A 44 -10.59 -9.29 -21.56
CA TYR A 44 -10.95 -10.02 -20.33
C TYR A 44 -10.10 -11.29 -20.11
N ASP A 45 -9.77 -12.01 -21.19
CA ASP A 45 -8.93 -13.21 -21.12
C ASP A 45 -7.51 -12.94 -20.62
N GLN A 46 -6.96 -11.76 -20.89
CA GLN A 46 -5.63 -11.38 -20.42
C GLN A 46 -5.66 -11.11 -18.92
N LEU A 47 -6.72 -10.46 -18.43
CA LEU A 47 -6.94 -10.23 -17.01
C LEU A 47 -7.13 -11.56 -16.26
N MET A 48 -7.92 -12.48 -16.84
CA MET A 48 -8.17 -13.80 -16.25
C MET A 48 -6.90 -14.65 -16.22
N ASN A 49 -6.09 -14.63 -17.27
CA ASN A 49 -4.78 -15.30 -17.25
C ASN A 49 -3.84 -14.68 -16.21
N LEU A 50 -3.78 -13.36 -16.09
CA LEU A 50 -2.92 -12.70 -15.11
C LEU A 50 -3.36 -13.03 -13.66
N GLY A 51 -4.66 -12.98 -13.40
CA GLY A 51 -5.27 -13.34 -12.12
C GLY A 51 -5.01 -14.80 -11.74
N TRP A 52 -5.43 -15.72 -12.59
CA TRP A 52 -5.43 -17.14 -12.26
C TRP A 52 -4.08 -17.81 -12.42
N LYS A 53 -3.27 -17.44 -13.42
CA LYS A 53 -1.97 -18.09 -13.65
C LYS A 53 -0.80 -17.41 -12.96
N THR A 54 -0.90 -16.13 -12.61
CA THR A 54 0.23 -15.39 -12.03
C THR A 54 -0.04 -14.94 -10.60
N LEU A 55 -1.16 -14.27 -10.33
CA LEU A 55 -1.43 -13.69 -9.00
C LEU A 55 -1.67 -14.74 -7.91
N ILE A 56 -2.43 -15.81 -8.20
CA ILE A 56 -2.69 -16.89 -7.23
C ILE A 56 -1.40 -17.62 -6.80
N PRO A 57 -0.58 -18.18 -7.71
CA PRO A 57 0.63 -18.86 -7.30
C PRO A 57 1.63 -17.91 -6.64
N LEU A 58 1.70 -16.64 -7.08
CA LEU A 58 2.57 -15.64 -6.45
C LEU A 58 2.16 -15.32 -5.00
N SER A 59 0.84 -15.25 -4.73
CA SER A 59 0.32 -15.07 -3.36
C SER A 59 0.67 -16.26 -2.47
N LEU A 60 0.48 -17.49 -2.96
CA LEU A 60 0.85 -18.71 -2.24
C LEU A 60 2.34 -18.76 -1.90
N ILE A 61 3.21 -18.39 -2.86
CA ILE A 61 4.66 -18.31 -2.62
C ILE A 61 4.99 -17.28 -1.55
N ASN A 62 4.41 -16.07 -1.62
CA ASN A 62 4.65 -15.04 -0.60
C ASN A 62 4.22 -15.50 0.80
N MET A 63 3.09 -16.20 0.90
CA MET A 63 2.61 -16.79 2.15
C MET A 63 3.60 -17.83 2.70
N LEU A 64 4.07 -18.75 1.85
CA LEU A 64 5.05 -19.77 2.24
C LEU A 64 6.40 -19.16 2.65
N VAL A 65 6.87 -18.15 1.91
CA VAL A 65 8.12 -17.43 2.24
C VAL A 65 7.98 -16.73 3.59
N THR A 66 6.87 -16.04 3.84
CA THR A 66 6.63 -15.37 5.12
C THR A 66 6.61 -16.37 6.27
N ALA A 67 5.94 -17.53 6.09
CA ALA A 67 5.94 -18.61 7.07
C ALA A 67 7.34 -19.17 7.35
N ALA A 68 8.14 -19.38 6.29
CA ALA A 68 9.51 -19.87 6.42
C ALA A 68 10.43 -18.85 7.12
N VAL A 69 10.31 -17.56 6.81
CA VAL A 69 11.08 -16.48 7.46
C VAL A 69 10.75 -16.42 8.95
N VAL A 70 9.47 -16.42 9.31
CA VAL A 70 9.05 -16.39 10.73
C VAL A 70 9.55 -17.62 11.49
N LEU A 71 9.51 -18.81 10.87
CA LEU A 71 10.03 -20.04 11.47
C LEU A 71 11.54 -19.96 11.73
N PHE A 72 12.31 -19.43 10.78
CA PHE A 72 13.76 -19.25 10.93
C PHE A 72 14.12 -18.17 11.95
N LEU A 73 13.35 -17.09 12.04
CA LEU A 73 13.60 -15.99 12.98
C LEU A 73 13.23 -16.34 14.42
N LYS A 74 12.31 -17.29 14.60
CA LYS A 74 11.82 -17.77 15.91
C LYS A 74 12.55 -19.04 16.39
N LYS A 75 13.55 -19.50 15.64
CA LYS A 75 14.48 -20.58 15.99
C LYS A 75 15.78 -19.99 16.49
#